data_AF-A0A225WIB9-F1
#
_entry.id   AF-A0A225WIB9-F1
#
_cell.length_a   1.000
_cell.length_b   1.000
_cell.length_c   1.000
_cell.angle_alpha   90.00
_cell.angle_beta   90.00
_cell.angle_gamma   90.00
#
_symmetry.space_group_name_H-M   'P 1'
#
loop_
_entity.id
_entity.type
_entity.pdbx_description
1 polymer ?
#
loop_
_entity_poly.entity_id
_entity_poly.type
_entity_poly.pdbx_seq_one_letter_code
_entity_poly.pdbx_strand_id
1 'polypeptide(L)'
;MSNGSCQFFYRFPRGQLQQLCGAFQLPFYFVVDYICARTKQMLQRNFDLFSSRLTIYSEAIHDKDAEIDCVWGFVDGTVRGICRPTGQISQRSMYNGHKRKHAIKFQIVVTPVGMITYLYGPSEGRRHDIMLMRKSNLEEQL
;
A
#
# COMPACT_ATOMS: atom_id res chain seq x y z
N MET A 1 -17.88 31.07 -10.18
CA MET A 1 -16.59 30.37 -10.39
C MET A 1 -15.65 30.76 -9.26
N SER A 2 -15.59 29.98 -8.19
CA SER A 2 -14.47 29.94 -7.23
C SER A 2 -14.75 28.94 -6.10
N ASN A 3 -13.65 28.31 -5.67
CA ASN A 3 -13.36 27.73 -4.36
C ASN A 3 -13.69 26.25 -4.10
N GLY A 4 -12.62 25.49 -3.83
CA GLY A 4 -12.69 24.23 -3.11
C GLY A 4 -11.66 23.17 -3.48
N SER A 5 -10.40 23.53 -3.70
CA SER A 5 -9.31 22.55 -3.80
C SER A 5 -9.20 21.76 -2.49
N CYS A 6 -9.75 20.54 -2.47
CA CYS A 6 -9.49 19.58 -1.40
C CYS A 6 -8.04 19.07 -1.52
N GLN A 7 -7.10 19.88 -1.03
CA GLN A 7 -5.75 19.41 -0.71
C GLN A 7 -5.78 18.69 0.65
N PHE A 8 -5.92 17.37 0.62
CA PHE A 8 -5.58 16.55 1.79
C PHE A 8 -4.07 16.32 1.83
N PHE A 9 -3.34 17.27 2.41
CA PHE A 9 -1.97 17.04 2.86
C PHE A 9 -1.99 16.37 4.24
N TYR A 10 -1.81 15.06 4.28
CA TYR A 10 -1.12 14.46 5.44
C TYR A 10 0.36 14.35 5.12
N ARG A 11 1.09 15.40 5.49
CA ARG A 11 2.54 15.34 5.65
C ARG A 11 2.78 14.56 6.94
N PHE A 12 3.31 13.34 6.84
CA PHE A 12 3.89 12.66 8.01
C PHE A 12 4.91 13.63 8.62
N PRO A 13 4.77 14.05 9.90
CA PRO A 13 5.77 14.88 10.53
C PRO A 13 7.07 14.09 10.55
N ARG A 14 8.09 14.60 9.85
CA ARG A 14 9.44 14.01 9.74
C ARG A 14 10.12 13.80 11.11
N GLY A 15 9.52 14.27 12.20
CA GLY A 15 10.06 14.24 13.56
C GLY A 15 9.56 13.13 14.50
N GLN A 16 8.67 12.20 14.09
CA GLN A 16 8.16 11.17 15.01
C GLN A 16 8.49 9.70 14.66
N LEU A 17 9.24 9.46 13.58
CA LEU A 17 9.75 8.11 13.25
C LEU A 17 11.25 7.95 13.51
N GLN A 18 11.89 8.93 14.15
CA GLN A 18 13.32 8.93 14.44
C GLN A 18 13.73 8.10 15.67
N GLN A 19 12.78 7.40 16.32
CA GLN A 19 13.08 6.47 17.42
C GLN A 19 13.00 5.00 16.99
N LEU A 20 13.41 4.66 15.78
CA LEU A 20 13.66 3.28 15.35
C LEU A 20 15.16 2.97 15.49
N CYS A 21 15.62 2.73 16.71
CA CYS A 21 16.99 2.29 16.97
C CYS A 21 17.07 0.77 16.80
N GLY A 22 17.52 0.40 15.60
CA GLY A 22 18.20 -0.84 15.29
C GLY A 22 19.01 -0.54 14.04
N ALA A 23 20.34 -0.43 14.16
CA ALA A 23 21.24 0.05 13.09
C ALA A 23 21.09 -0.71 11.74
N PHE A 24 20.44 -1.89 11.76
CA PHE A 24 20.18 -2.71 10.58
C PHE A 24 18.84 -2.45 9.86
N GLN A 25 17.82 -1.85 10.50
CA GLN A 25 16.48 -1.71 9.91
C GLN A 25 16.20 -0.30 9.35
N LEU A 26 16.92 0.71 9.84
CA LEU A 26 16.89 2.09 9.33
C LEU A 26 17.14 2.18 7.81
N PRO A 27 18.15 1.49 7.24
CA PRO A 27 18.39 1.51 5.81
C PRO A 27 17.23 0.89 5.03
N PHE A 28 16.70 -0.25 5.47
CA PHE A 28 15.60 -0.92 4.77
C PHE A 28 14.34 -0.05 4.73
N TYR A 29 13.97 0.55 5.87
CA TYR A 29 12.83 1.45 5.90
C TYR A 29 13.05 2.72 5.12
N PHE A 30 14.22 3.32 5.24
CA PHE A 30 14.57 4.49 4.46
C PHE A 30 14.51 4.17 2.98
N VAL A 31 15.00 3.01 2.55
CA VAL A 31 14.95 2.55 1.16
C VAL A 31 13.52 2.28 0.72
N VAL A 32 12.69 1.61 1.53
CA VAL A 32 11.28 1.37 1.19
C VAL A 32 10.51 2.69 1.11
N ASP A 33 10.66 3.58 2.09
CA ASP A 33 10.03 4.90 2.08
C ASP A 33 10.53 5.77 0.91
N TYR A 34 11.82 5.70 0.61
CA TYR A 34 12.44 6.39 -0.52
C TYR A 34 11.93 5.86 -1.87
N ILE A 35 11.88 4.55 -2.05
CA ILE A 35 11.33 3.92 -3.25
C ILE A 35 9.86 4.27 -3.36
N CYS A 36 9.05 4.08 -2.32
CA CYS A 36 7.64 4.43 -2.31
C CYS A 36 7.41 5.90 -2.61
N ALA A 37 8.22 6.82 -2.08
CA ALA A 37 8.12 8.25 -2.37
C ALA A 37 8.50 8.56 -3.82
N ARG A 38 9.55 7.93 -4.35
CA ARG A 38 10.07 8.16 -5.70
C ARG A 38 9.19 7.55 -6.79
N THR A 39 8.58 6.39 -6.51
CA THR A 39 7.70 5.66 -7.43
C THR A 39 6.23 5.98 -7.19
N LYS A 40 5.89 6.81 -6.19
CA LYS A 40 4.52 7.19 -5.83
C LYS A 40 3.70 7.64 -7.05
N GLN A 41 4.28 8.52 -7.87
CA GLN A 41 3.60 9.01 -9.08
C GLN A 41 3.39 7.90 -10.12
N MET A 42 4.32 6.93 -10.20
CA MET A 42 4.23 5.78 -11.11
C MET A 42 3.35 4.64 -10.59
N LEU A 43 3.04 4.57 -9.30
CA LEU A 43 2.30 3.45 -8.69
C LEU A 43 0.94 3.86 -8.11
N GLN A 44 0.58 5.15 -8.11
CA GLN A 44 -0.73 5.61 -7.62
C GLN A 44 -1.66 6.09 -8.74
N ARG A 45 -1.16 6.23 -9.98
CA ARG A 45 -1.91 6.85 -11.09
C ARG A 45 -1.68 6.20 -12.46
N ASN A 46 -1.15 4.97 -12.50
CA ASN A 46 -0.66 4.37 -13.74
C ASN A 46 -1.56 3.27 -14.31
N PHE A 47 -2.86 3.29 -13.99
CA PHE A 47 -3.82 2.39 -14.64
C PHE A 47 -3.75 2.53 -16.18
N ASP A 48 -3.45 3.73 -16.68
CA ASP A 48 -3.25 4.00 -18.11
C ASP A 48 -2.17 3.13 -18.76
N LEU A 49 -1.09 2.79 -18.04
CA LEU A 49 -0.03 1.91 -18.58
C LEU A 49 -0.53 0.49 -18.83
N PHE A 50 -1.57 0.07 -18.12
CA PHE A 50 -2.13 -1.26 -18.19
C PHE A 50 -3.46 -1.30 -18.94
N SER A 51 -4.04 -0.14 -19.27
CA SER A 51 -5.33 0.02 -19.96
C SER A 51 -5.45 -0.85 -21.22
N SER A 52 -4.42 -0.88 -22.06
CA SER A 52 -4.39 -1.67 -23.30
C SER A 52 -4.32 -3.19 -23.08
N ARG A 53 -4.00 -3.64 -21.87
CA ARG A 53 -3.83 -5.06 -21.50
C ARG A 53 -4.93 -5.56 -20.56
N LEU A 54 -5.84 -4.70 -20.11
CA LEU A 54 -6.89 -5.07 -19.16
C LEU A 54 -7.78 -6.18 -19.71
N THR A 55 -8.16 -6.10 -20.99
CA THR A 55 -8.97 -7.14 -21.66
C THR A 55 -8.28 -8.49 -21.63
N ILE A 56 -6.98 -8.53 -21.93
CA ILE A 56 -6.18 -9.76 -21.89
C ILE A 56 -6.13 -10.32 -20.46
N TYR A 57 -6.01 -9.45 -19.46
CA TYR A 57 -6.02 -9.87 -18.06
C TYR A 57 -7.37 -10.42 -17.62
N SER A 58 -8.47 -9.81 -18.05
CA SER A 58 -9.81 -10.30 -17.73
C SER A 58 -10.15 -11.61 -18.39
N GLU A 59 -9.77 -11.80 -19.67
CA GLU A 59 -9.93 -13.07 -20.37
C GLU A 59 -9.12 -14.17 -19.66
N ALA A 60 -7.86 -13.89 -19.33
CA ALA A 60 -7.01 -14.86 -18.63
C ALA A 60 -7.51 -15.24 -17.22
N ILE A 61 -8.23 -14.34 -16.53
CA ILE A 61 -8.87 -14.63 -15.24
C ILE A 61 -10.16 -15.42 -15.45
N HIS A 62 -10.99 -15.05 -16.43
CA HIS A 62 -12.21 -15.76 -16.76
C HIS A 62 -11.93 -17.21 -17.19
N ASP A 63 -10.90 -17.43 -18.01
CA ASP A 63 -10.43 -18.76 -18.43
C ASP A 63 -9.97 -19.66 -17.26
N LYS A 64 -9.76 -19.07 -16.08
CA LYS A 64 -9.42 -19.77 -14.83
C LYS A 64 -10.66 -20.04 -13.96
N ASP A 65 -11.85 -20.07 -14.56
CA ASP A 65 -13.15 -20.27 -13.91
C ASP A 65 -13.53 -19.15 -12.93
N ALA A 66 -13.21 -17.89 -13.25
CA ALA A 66 -13.68 -16.77 -12.44
C ALA A 66 -15.20 -16.56 -12.63
N GLU A 67 -15.93 -16.51 -11.52
CA GLU A 67 -17.38 -16.28 -11.50
C GLU A 67 -17.78 -14.85 -11.88
N ILE A 68 -16.82 -13.91 -11.87
CA ILE A 68 -17.03 -12.50 -12.12
C ILE A 68 -16.33 -12.10 -13.42
N ASP A 69 -17.11 -11.53 -14.34
CA ASP A 69 -16.60 -11.00 -15.59
C ASP A 69 -15.79 -9.70 -15.38
N CYS A 70 -14.86 -9.43 -16.31
CA CYS A 70 -14.10 -8.18 -16.36
C CYS A 70 -13.15 -7.92 -15.17
N VAL A 71 -12.85 -8.93 -14.35
CA VAL A 71 -11.82 -8.81 -13.31
C VAL A 71 -10.45 -8.83 -13.96
N TRP A 72 -9.67 -7.76 -13.82
CA TRP A 72 -8.34 -7.64 -14.43
C TRP A 72 -7.18 -7.66 -13.41
N GLY A 73 -7.50 -7.61 -12.11
CA GLY A 73 -6.50 -7.55 -11.04
C GLY A 73 -7.11 -7.76 -9.66
N PHE A 74 -6.25 -7.99 -8.67
CA PHE A 74 -6.63 -8.35 -7.31
C PHE A 74 -6.08 -7.36 -6.30
N VAL A 75 -6.94 -6.92 -5.37
CA VAL A 75 -6.54 -6.09 -4.22
C VAL A 75 -5.94 -7.01 -3.15
N ASP A 76 -4.71 -6.73 -2.71
CA ASP A 76 -4.07 -7.45 -1.61
C ASP A 76 -3.58 -6.50 -0.50
N GLY A 77 -3.76 -6.95 0.75
CA GLY A 77 -3.26 -6.33 1.96
C GLY A 77 -1.95 -7.00 2.41
N THR A 78 -0.83 -6.58 1.85
CA THR A 78 0.47 -7.17 2.17
C THR A 78 1.02 -6.68 3.52
N VAL A 79 1.29 -7.62 4.43
CA VAL A 79 1.94 -7.36 5.73
C VAL A 79 3.45 -7.63 5.67
N ARG A 80 4.29 -6.62 5.90
CA ARG A 80 5.75 -6.73 5.94
C ARG A 80 6.26 -6.65 7.37
N GLY A 81 6.90 -7.74 7.83
CA GLY A 81 7.47 -7.84 9.18
C GLY A 81 8.70 -6.94 9.34
N ILE A 82 8.85 -6.39 10.54
CA ILE A 82 9.89 -5.42 10.87
C ILE A 82 10.51 -5.76 12.23
N CYS A 83 11.71 -5.25 12.49
CA CYS A 83 12.27 -5.29 13.84
C CYS A 83 11.34 -4.56 14.83
N ARG A 84 11.37 -4.98 16.09
CA ARG A 84 10.62 -4.34 17.17
C ARG A 84 11.03 -2.87 17.28
N PRO A 85 10.10 -1.90 17.12
CA PRO A 85 10.41 -0.49 17.28
C PRO A 85 10.94 -0.18 18.69
N THR A 86 11.77 0.84 18.84
CA THR A 86 11.99 1.49 20.14
C THR A 86 10.89 2.50 20.41
N GLY A 87 10.51 2.65 21.67
CA GLY A 87 9.39 3.51 22.09
C GLY A 87 8.07 2.74 22.22
N GLN A 88 7.37 2.96 23.33
CA GLN A 88 6.17 2.19 23.67
C GLN A 88 5.00 2.44 22.69
N ILE A 89 4.88 3.68 22.19
CA ILE A 89 3.81 4.08 21.27
C ILE A 89 4.00 3.42 19.91
N SER A 90 5.19 3.55 19.31
CA SER A 90 5.53 2.94 18.01
C SER A 90 5.42 1.42 18.04
N GLN A 91 5.87 0.77 19.13
CA GLN A 91 5.72 -0.68 19.31
C GLN A 91 4.26 -1.10 19.25
N ARG A 92 3.38 -0.41 19.99
CA ARG A 92 1.94 -0.73 20.05
C ARG A 92 1.24 -0.48 18.72
N SER A 93 1.60 0.58 17.99
CA SER A 93 1.00 0.91 16.69
C SER A 93 1.45 -0.02 15.57
N MET A 94 2.69 -0.49 15.61
CA MET A 94 3.24 -1.39 14.58
C MET A 94 3.02 -2.87 14.89
N TYR A 95 2.63 -3.25 16.12
CA TYR A 95 2.37 -4.65 16.43
C TYR A 95 1.08 -5.13 15.77
N ASN A 96 1.20 -6.09 14.86
CA ASN A 96 0.07 -6.78 14.25
C ASN A 96 -0.29 -7.98 15.13
N GLY A 97 -1.42 -7.90 15.82
CA GLY A 97 -1.89 -8.97 16.70
C GLY A 97 -2.19 -10.28 15.96
N HIS A 98 -2.76 -10.20 14.75
CA HIS A 98 -3.10 -11.38 13.95
C HIS A 98 -1.86 -12.15 13.48
N LYS A 99 -0.80 -11.45 13.05
CA LYS A 99 0.47 -12.07 12.64
C LYS A 99 1.49 -12.20 13.77
N ARG A 100 1.14 -11.75 14.98
CA ARG A 100 1.97 -11.77 16.21
C ARG A 100 3.39 -11.23 16.03
N LYS A 101 3.55 -10.21 15.18
CA LYS A 101 4.83 -9.57 14.87
C LYS A 101 4.67 -8.08 14.65
N HIS A 102 5.75 -7.32 14.86
CA HIS A 102 5.79 -5.93 14.42
C HIS A 102 5.82 -5.90 12.89
N ALA A 103 4.95 -5.09 12.29
CA ALA A 103 4.81 -5.04 10.85
C ALA A 103 4.35 -3.66 10.36
N ILE A 104 4.56 -3.44 9.06
CA ILE A 104 3.91 -2.40 8.26
C ILE A 104 2.98 -3.09 7.28
N LYS A 105 1.87 -2.43 6.96
CA LYS A 105 0.92 -2.86 5.94
C LYS A 105 1.03 -2.01 4.69
N PHE A 106 0.87 -2.67 3.56
CA PHE A 106 0.68 -2.07 2.26
C PHE A 106 -0.61 -2.62 1.67
N GLN A 107 -1.27 -1.80 0.87
CA GLN A 107 -2.36 -2.24 0.03
C GLN A 107 -1.90 -2.10 -1.42
N ILE A 108 -2.07 -3.16 -2.20
CA ILE A 108 -1.64 -3.23 -3.59
C ILE A 108 -2.77 -3.71 -4.49
N VAL A 109 -2.70 -3.35 -5.77
CA VAL A 109 -3.42 -4.06 -6.84
C VAL A 109 -2.40 -4.77 -7.69
N VAL A 110 -2.62 -6.07 -7.91
CA VAL A 110 -1.72 -6.95 -8.65
C VAL A 110 -2.44 -7.53 -9.86
N THR A 111 -1.79 -7.49 -11.03
CA THR A 111 -2.30 -8.12 -12.25
C THR A 111 -2.06 -9.63 -12.25
N PRO A 112 -2.71 -10.40 -13.13
CA PRO A 112 -2.46 -11.84 -13.29
C PRO A 112 -1.00 -12.21 -13.57
N VAL A 113 -0.25 -11.29 -14.19
CA VAL A 113 1.19 -11.47 -14.51
C VAL A 113 2.08 -11.21 -13.27
N GLY A 114 1.51 -10.77 -12.15
CA GLY A 114 2.22 -10.44 -10.92
C GLY A 114 2.76 -9.01 -10.87
N MET A 115 2.34 -8.12 -11.78
CA MET A 115 2.76 -6.72 -11.76
C MET A 115 1.91 -5.91 -10.79
N ILE A 116 2.58 -5.05 -10.00
CA ILE A 116 1.89 -4.13 -9.08
C ILE A 116 1.47 -2.89 -9.86
N THR A 117 0.17 -2.66 -9.99
CA THR A 117 -0.40 -1.51 -10.70
C THR A 117 -0.76 -0.37 -9.76
N TYR A 118 -1.05 -0.71 -8.50
CA TYR A 118 -1.36 0.23 -7.45
C TYR A 118 -0.57 -0.08 -6.16
N LEU A 119 -0.09 0.95 -5.47
CA LEU A 119 0.52 0.82 -4.14
C LEU A 119 0.10 1.96 -3.19
N TYR A 120 -0.49 1.56 -2.06
CA TYR A 120 -0.80 2.42 -0.93
C TYR A 120 -0.09 1.94 0.35
N GLY A 121 0.51 2.88 1.08
CA GLY A 121 1.33 2.62 2.26
C GLY A 121 2.60 3.49 2.26
N PRO A 122 3.49 3.32 3.25
CA PRO A 122 3.42 2.40 4.39
C PRO A 122 2.36 2.78 5.44
N SER A 123 1.67 1.78 6.02
CA SER A 123 0.67 1.96 7.09
C SER A 123 0.96 1.11 8.34
N GLU A 124 0.44 1.54 9.49
CA GLU A 124 0.57 0.84 10.78
C GLU A 124 0.12 -0.63 10.73
N GLY A 125 0.96 -1.55 11.24
CA GLY A 125 0.69 -2.98 11.30
C GLY A 125 -0.57 -3.38 12.08
N ARG A 126 -0.98 -2.56 13.06
CA ARG A 126 -2.16 -2.81 13.91
C ARG A 126 -3.48 -2.64 13.16
N ARG A 127 -3.53 -1.82 12.11
CA ARG A 127 -4.80 -1.42 11.49
C ARG A 127 -5.40 -2.54 10.65
N HIS A 128 -6.74 -2.59 10.56
CA HIS A 128 -7.45 -3.52 9.68
C HIS A 128 -7.32 -3.14 8.21
N ASP A 129 -7.41 -4.11 7.31
CA ASP A 129 -7.24 -3.88 5.87
C ASP A 129 -8.37 -3.02 5.28
N ILE A 130 -9.59 -3.12 5.83
CA ILE A 130 -10.70 -2.21 5.49
C ILE A 130 -10.37 -0.73 5.73
N MET A 131 -9.55 -0.45 6.74
CA MET A 131 -9.10 0.91 7.04
C MET A 131 -8.14 1.39 5.95
N LEU A 132 -7.28 0.50 5.44
CA LEU A 132 -6.38 0.82 4.34
C LEU A 132 -7.19 1.12 3.07
N MET A 133 -8.18 0.27 2.75
CA MET A 133 -9.10 0.50 1.62
C MET A 133 -9.73 1.89 1.69
N ARG A 134 -10.34 2.25 2.82
CA ARG A 134 -10.97 3.55 3.02
C ARG A 134 -10.02 4.73 2.94
N LYS A 135 -8.75 4.58 3.32
CA LYS A 135 -7.77 5.67 3.26
C LYS A 135 -7.04 5.79 1.93
N SER A 136 -7.04 4.71 1.15
CA SER A 136 -6.41 4.67 -0.16
C SER A 136 -7.24 5.40 -1.22
N ASN A 137 -8.55 5.57 -0.97
CA ASN A 137 -9.55 6.00 -1.95
C ASN A 137 -9.44 5.22 -3.26
N LEU A 138 -9.04 3.94 -3.19
CA LEU A 138 -8.84 3.11 -4.38
C LEU A 138 -10.14 2.98 -5.21
N GLU A 139 -11.30 2.96 -4.56
CA GLU A 139 -12.61 2.92 -5.22
C GLU A 139 -12.90 4.16 -6.06
N GLU A 140 -12.34 5.33 -5.71
CA GLU A 140 -12.48 6.57 -6.47
C GLU A 140 -11.43 6.70 -7.59
N GLN A 141 -10.41 5.84 -7.57
CA GLN A 141 -9.25 5.90 -8.48
C GLN A 141 -9.29 4.86 -9.61
N LEU A 142 -10.12 3.83 -9.45
CA LEU A 142 -10.42 2.79 -10.45
C LEU A 142 -11.56 3.24 -11.35
#